data_AF-A0A2U1AQH5-F1
#
_entry.id   AF-A0A2U1AQH5-F1
#
_cell.length_a   1.000
_cell.length_b   1.000
_cell.length_c   1.000
_cell.angle_alpha   90.00
_cell.angle_beta   90.00
_cell.angle_gamma   90.00
#
_symmetry.space_group_name_H-M   'P 1'
#
loop_
_entity.id
_entity.type
_entity.pdbx_description
1 polymer ?
#
loop_
_entity_poly.entity_id
_entity_poly.type
_entity_poly.pdbx_seq_one_letter_code
_entity_poly.pdbx_strand_id
1 'polypeptide(L)'
;MIAKPKLIYFQWDHSCLPKFIQLHMQLHVKCLSEFFEVVLINKDCNFKKVCDLYEPDLVLFESGFRSKLSRKLLVKETSSYTEIPRLGLHNGDSWCDCRVGFISDMEHWGIETFFTICTTTAEHTPSIADNLFVWPNFIDSHIFKDYGVEKNTPILYTGTINPLYPWRQKIHDITVNRFPSVVHQHTGYNRQSALMIYGEKYARSINTSWFVPACGSVAKEVVRKHFEIPGAKSCLLTEKSSSLEAAGFVDMQNCVFVDETDVLDKLNYLFSNTDVLKRITAAGYELVHSNHTFKQRNQILQWYHLAKNLKSDEKIKQNNPFGNLSLVKTSSNTNRKYTTGNGVHLKLIYEGDRYLAKKNYNEAEAKYLECLKYIFWMCEPKLKLAICFLNKGEELEALKWLIALNKQNLGTYSRAFSPDPIEWAYLIKAFLCNGKVDEALIRSKQFHTISHPELNRTRLILNYLTKTKINKSDTNNYKNVKHNNSIHQLPHLDITNWLKDFHSIFIACHQLDLAEKIYELIRMDIVDEEELSRIIVYPKSGLKIAILNIRVTVIQKLNSFSNRYYYKHLYWYFLYKLPYKYFLQQYSNLINVKKQIIHLLKPSK
;
A
#
# COMPACT_ATOMS: atom_id res chain seq x y z
N MET A 1 22.92 -37.90 8.79
CA MET A 1 21.86 -36.88 8.61
C MET A 1 22.54 -35.52 8.69
N ILE A 2 22.33 -34.63 7.71
CA ILE A 2 22.82 -33.25 7.81
C ILE A 2 22.00 -32.57 8.91
N ALA A 3 22.68 -31.94 9.87
CA ALA A 3 22.01 -31.23 10.96
C ALA A 3 21.16 -30.08 10.38
N LYS A 4 19.91 -29.95 10.84
CA LYS A 4 19.05 -28.83 10.43
C LYS A 4 19.60 -27.53 11.01
N PRO A 5 19.68 -26.43 10.24
CA PRO A 5 20.05 -25.13 10.79
C PRO A 5 19.01 -24.67 11.83
N LYS A 6 19.47 -23.92 12.82
CA LYS A 6 18.62 -23.42 13.90
C LYS A 6 17.96 -22.09 13.51
N LEU A 7 16.64 -22.07 13.52
CA LEU A 7 15.82 -20.91 13.18
C LEU A 7 15.11 -20.39 14.43
N ILE A 8 15.36 -19.14 14.79
CA ILE A 8 14.49 -18.44 15.75
C ILE A 8 13.39 -17.73 14.96
N TYR A 9 12.14 -18.06 15.27
CA TYR A 9 10.97 -17.45 14.66
C TYR A 9 10.24 -16.57 15.67
N PHE A 10 10.29 -15.25 15.45
CA PHE A 10 9.53 -14.26 16.20
C PHE A 10 8.14 -14.13 15.59
N GLN A 11 7.17 -14.79 16.19
CA GLN A 11 5.77 -14.77 15.77
C GLN A 11 4.95 -13.89 16.72
N TRP A 12 4.04 -13.09 16.20
CA TRP A 12 3.11 -12.34 17.03
C TRP A 12 2.33 -13.28 17.96
N ASP A 13 1.87 -12.75 19.08
CA ASP A 13 1.02 -13.49 20.00
C ASP A 13 -0.40 -13.56 19.44
N HIS A 14 -0.74 -14.74 18.92
CA HIS A 14 -2.03 -15.05 18.31
C HIS A 14 -2.97 -15.84 19.24
N SER A 15 -2.63 -15.99 20.53
CA SER A 15 -3.40 -16.79 21.50
C SER A 15 -4.87 -16.40 21.62
N CYS A 16 -5.18 -15.12 21.34
CA CYS A 16 -6.54 -14.57 21.41
C CYS A 16 -7.37 -14.74 20.12
N LEU A 17 -6.80 -15.29 19.05
CA LEU A 17 -7.51 -15.51 17.77
C LEU A 17 -8.48 -16.70 17.84
N PRO A 18 -9.44 -16.81 16.91
CA PRO A 18 -10.20 -18.04 16.72
C PRO A 18 -9.29 -19.23 16.43
N LYS A 19 -9.68 -20.43 16.91
CA LYS A 19 -8.88 -21.66 16.79
C LYS A 19 -8.47 -22.00 15.36
N PHE A 20 -9.32 -21.72 14.37
CA PHE A 20 -8.99 -21.99 12.97
C PHE A 20 -7.85 -21.11 12.43
N ILE A 21 -7.71 -19.87 12.91
CA ILE A 21 -6.58 -19.01 12.57
C ILE A 21 -5.34 -19.40 13.37
N GLN A 22 -5.50 -19.76 14.65
CA GLN A 22 -4.38 -20.31 15.43
C GLN A 22 -3.77 -21.54 14.76
N LEU A 23 -4.61 -22.41 14.18
CA LEU A 23 -4.16 -23.55 13.39
C LEU A 23 -3.29 -23.11 12.20
N HIS A 24 -3.65 -22.04 11.48
CA HIS A 24 -2.81 -21.52 10.40
C HIS A 24 -1.43 -21.10 10.91
N MET A 25 -1.37 -20.42 12.05
CA MET A 25 -0.10 -19.97 12.65
C MET A 25 0.77 -21.15 13.10
N GLN A 26 0.15 -22.19 13.67
CA GLN A 26 0.82 -23.44 14.02
C GLN A 26 1.34 -24.20 12.79
N LEU A 27 0.63 -24.14 11.67
CA LEU A 27 1.06 -24.76 10.42
C LEU A 27 2.32 -24.08 9.84
N HIS A 28 2.50 -22.77 10.04
CA HIS A 28 3.78 -22.12 9.68
C HIS A 28 4.93 -22.73 10.48
N VAL A 29 4.78 -22.90 11.80
CA VAL A 29 5.80 -23.53 12.65
C VAL A 29 6.07 -24.96 12.22
N LYS A 30 5.01 -25.77 12.02
CA LYS A 30 5.13 -27.16 11.53
C LYS A 30 5.90 -27.23 10.21
N CYS A 31 5.59 -26.36 9.26
CA CYS A 31 6.27 -26.30 7.98
C CYS A 31 7.75 -25.95 8.12
N LEU A 32 8.09 -24.96 8.94
CA LEU A 32 9.48 -24.58 9.19
C LEU A 32 10.25 -25.73 9.86
N SER A 33 9.61 -26.48 10.77
CA SER A 33 10.21 -27.62 11.46
C SER A 33 10.59 -28.79 10.55
N GLU A 34 10.04 -28.87 9.32
CA GLU A 34 10.52 -29.84 8.32
C GLU A 34 11.97 -29.55 7.91
N PHE A 35 12.39 -28.28 7.94
CA PHE A 35 13.65 -27.82 7.35
C PHE A 35 14.64 -27.26 8.38
N PHE A 36 14.14 -26.82 9.54
CA PHE A 36 14.90 -26.15 10.59
C PHE A 36 14.68 -26.80 11.97
N GLU A 37 15.63 -26.61 12.87
CA GLU A 37 15.38 -26.68 14.31
C GLU A 37 14.74 -25.36 14.74
N VAL A 38 13.43 -25.35 14.96
CA VAL A 38 12.67 -24.09 15.18
C VAL A 38 12.52 -23.78 16.65
N VAL A 39 12.96 -22.58 17.05
CA VAL A 39 12.68 -21.98 18.36
C VAL A 39 11.66 -20.86 18.16
N LEU A 40 10.44 -21.07 18.67
CA LEU A 40 9.35 -20.09 18.58
C LEU A 40 9.41 -19.09 19.74
N ILE A 41 9.45 -17.80 19.42
CA ILE A 41 9.34 -16.70 20.38
C ILE A 41 8.04 -15.94 20.09
N ASN A 42 7.10 -15.99 21.03
CA ASN A 42 5.78 -15.34 20.92
C ASN A 42 5.46 -14.41 22.10
N LYS A 43 6.50 -13.93 22.78
CA LYS A 43 6.41 -12.99 23.89
C LYS A 43 7.48 -11.92 23.77
N ASP A 44 7.25 -10.81 24.47
CA ASP A 44 8.21 -9.70 24.50
C ASP A 44 9.55 -10.19 25.07
N CYS A 45 10.63 -9.70 24.48
CA CYS A 45 11.96 -10.22 24.78
C CYS A 45 13.06 -9.22 24.44
N ASN A 46 14.29 -9.59 24.81
CA ASN A 46 15.50 -8.91 24.39
C ASN A 46 16.21 -9.81 23.37
N PHE A 47 16.41 -9.30 22.16
CA PHE A 47 16.99 -10.03 21.03
C PHE A 47 18.38 -10.58 21.37
N LYS A 48 19.25 -9.74 21.95
CA LYS A 48 20.59 -10.16 22.36
C LYS A 48 20.55 -11.39 23.27
N LYS A 49 19.73 -11.36 24.32
CA LYS A 49 19.60 -12.51 25.26
C LYS A 49 19.08 -13.78 24.59
N VAL A 50 18.18 -13.63 23.62
CA VAL A 50 17.64 -14.75 22.85
C VAL A 50 18.75 -15.36 21.97
N CYS A 51 19.56 -14.52 21.31
CA CYS A 51 20.72 -14.99 20.55
C CYS A 51 21.79 -15.64 21.44
N ASP A 52 22.11 -15.04 22.59
CA ASP A 52 23.06 -15.60 23.58
C ASP A 52 22.65 -17.00 24.04
N LEU A 53 21.35 -17.24 24.22
CA LEU A 53 20.81 -18.50 24.74
C LEU A 53 20.73 -19.59 23.68
N TYR A 54 20.29 -19.23 22.47
CA TYR A 54 19.94 -20.22 21.45
C TYR A 54 20.96 -20.34 20.33
N GLU A 55 21.86 -19.36 20.12
CA GLU A 55 22.88 -19.37 19.07
C GLU A 55 22.27 -19.71 17.68
N PRO A 56 21.39 -18.85 17.13
CA PRO A 56 20.67 -19.14 15.89
C PRO A 56 21.55 -18.99 14.64
N ASP A 57 21.28 -19.82 13.65
CA ASP A 57 21.82 -19.68 12.29
C ASP A 57 21.07 -18.63 11.47
N LEU A 58 19.77 -18.48 11.73
CA LEU A 58 18.86 -17.65 10.98
C LEU A 58 17.76 -17.13 11.90
N VAL A 59 17.28 -15.91 11.63
CA VAL A 59 16.13 -15.33 12.33
C VAL A 59 15.04 -14.92 11.34
N LEU A 60 13.79 -15.22 11.69
CA LEU A 60 12.60 -14.81 10.96
C LEU A 60 11.68 -13.97 11.86
N PHE A 61 11.28 -12.79 11.38
CA PHE A 61 10.38 -11.88 12.07
C PHE A 61 9.05 -11.77 11.34
N GLU A 62 7.96 -12.15 11.99
CA GLU A 62 6.62 -11.94 11.47
C GLU A 62 6.15 -10.49 11.67
N SER A 63 5.54 -9.90 10.64
CA SER A 63 4.76 -8.67 10.75
C SER A 63 3.69 -8.61 9.63
N GLY A 64 2.91 -7.54 9.59
CA GLY A 64 1.87 -7.33 8.58
C GLY A 64 0.55 -8.05 8.81
N PHE A 65 0.32 -8.62 10.00
CA PHE A 65 -0.90 -9.39 10.29
C PHE A 65 -2.08 -8.48 10.69
N ARG A 66 -3.15 -8.49 9.89
CA ARG A 66 -4.32 -7.62 10.09
C ARG A 66 -5.27 -8.09 11.18
N SER A 67 -4.95 -7.80 12.45
CA SER A 67 -5.81 -8.16 13.57
C SER A 67 -5.78 -7.18 14.74
N LYS A 68 -6.96 -6.99 15.36
CA LYS A 68 -7.09 -6.32 16.66
C LYS A 68 -6.74 -7.24 17.83
N LEU A 69 -6.85 -8.55 17.64
CA LEU A 69 -6.72 -9.55 18.69
C LEU A 69 -5.29 -10.07 18.83
N SER A 70 -4.50 -10.01 17.75
CA SER A 70 -3.09 -10.41 17.79
C SER A 70 -2.25 -9.31 18.39
N ARG A 71 -1.28 -9.68 19.22
CA ARG A 71 -0.39 -8.75 19.90
C ARG A 71 0.99 -8.82 19.25
N LYS A 72 1.40 -7.68 18.68
CA LYS A 72 2.75 -7.48 18.14
C LYS A 72 3.76 -7.56 19.29
N LEU A 73 4.90 -8.20 19.05
CA LEU A 73 5.93 -8.35 20.07
C LEU A 73 6.74 -7.06 20.23
N LEU A 74 7.12 -6.75 21.47
CA LEU A 74 8.17 -5.79 21.76
C LEU A 74 9.51 -6.53 21.86
N VAL A 75 10.34 -6.40 20.83
CA VAL A 75 11.68 -6.98 20.76
C VAL A 75 12.71 -5.86 20.92
N LYS A 76 13.45 -5.87 22.03
CA LYS A 76 14.51 -4.88 22.33
C LYS A 76 15.86 -5.34 21.79
N GLU A 77 16.80 -4.42 21.61
CA GLU A 77 18.19 -4.70 21.19
C GLU A 77 18.30 -5.43 19.84
N THR A 78 17.38 -5.17 18.90
CA THR A 78 17.38 -5.80 17.57
C THR A 78 18.62 -5.47 16.74
N SER A 79 19.40 -4.44 17.08
CA SER A 79 20.66 -4.11 16.42
C SER A 79 21.85 -5.00 16.84
N SER A 80 21.73 -5.81 17.90
CA SER A 80 22.79 -6.76 18.31
C SER A 80 22.94 -7.89 17.30
N TYR A 81 24.10 -8.54 17.18
CA TYR A 81 24.34 -9.69 16.30
C TYR A 81 23.99 -9.42 14.82
N THR A 82 24.66 -8.45 14.20
CA THR A 82 24.41 -8.05 12.81
C THR A 82 24.88 -9.08 11.78
N GLU A 83 25.75 -10.00 12.18
CA GLU A 83 26.25 -11.11 11.37
C GLU A 83 25.23 -12.24 11.21
N ILE A 84 24.23 -12.34 12.09
CA ILE A 84 23.17 -13.35 11.99
C ILE A 84 22.15 -12.88 10.94
N PRO A 85 21.93 -13.64 9.84
CA PRO A 85 20.97 -13.26 8.81
C PRO A 85 19.54 -13.15 9.35
N ARG A 86 18.81 -12.15 8.84
CA ARG A 86 17.43 -11.84 9.28
C ARG A 86 16.49 -11.72 8.10
N LEU A 87 15.31 -12.27 8.28
CA LEU A 87 14.25 -12.29 7.30
C LEU A 87 12.97 -11.70 7.89
N GLY A 88 12.24 -10.94 7.08
CA GLY A 88 10.88 -10.52 7.39
C GLY A 88 9.86 -11.49 6.79
N LEU A 89 8.80 -11.82 7.51
CA LEU A 89 7.63 -12.52 6.96
C LEU A 89 6.42 -11.60 6.99
N HIS A 90 5.99 -11.14 5.81
CA HIS A 90 4.72 -10.45 5.62
C HIS A 90 3.58 -11.47 5.66
N ASN A 91 2.93 -11.58 6.83
CA ASN A 91 1.81 -12.47 7.09
C ASN A 91 0.46 -11.72 6.97
N GLY A 92 0.23 -11.10 5.82
CA GLY A 92 -0.99 -10.36 5.53
C GLY A 92 -1.35 -10.42 4.05
N ASP A 93 -2.60 -10.06 3.74
CA ASP A 93 -3.04 -9.97 2.35
C ASP A 93 -2.25 -8.89 1.59
N SER A 94 -1.98 -9.12 0.31
CA SER A 94 -1.17 -8.23 -0.52
C SER A 94 -1.68 -6.81 -0.61
N TRP A 95 -2.98 -6.59 -0.49
CA TRP A 95 -3.67 -5.28 -0.59
C TRP A 95 -4.10 -4.72 0.79
N CYS A 96 -3.77 -5.40 1.89
CA CYS A 96 -4.01 -4.97 3.27
C CYS A 96 -3.25 -3.70 3.71
N ASP A 97 -3.84 -2.88 4.58
CA ASP A 97 -3.19 -1.71 5.17
C ASP A 97 -2.00 -2.01 6.09
N CYS A 98 -1.88 -3.24 6.58
CA CYS A 98 -0.75 -3.67 7.40
C CYS A 98 0.59 -3.74 6.65
N ARG A 99 0.61 -3.56 5.31
CA ARG A 99 1.86 -3.41 4.55
C ARG A 99 2.71 -2.25 5.05
N VAL A 100 2.07 -1.14 5.45
CA VAL A 100 2.77 0.02 6.00
C VAL A 100 3.47 -0.35 7.30
N GLY A 101 2.77 -1.07 8.18
CA GLY A 101 3.33 -1.61 9.42
C GLY A 101 4.47 -2.58 9.19
N PHE A 102 4.32 -3.50 8.23
CA PHE A 102 5.38 -4.43 7.86
C PHE A 102 6.64 -3.71 7.39
N ILE A 103 6.54 -2.77 6.44
CA ILE A 103 7.68 -2.02 5.93
C ILE A 103 8.35 -1.21 7.05
N SER A 104 7.55 -0.51 7.87
CA SER A 104 8.05 0.25 9.01
C SER A 104 8.81 -0.63 10.01
N ASP A 105 8.31 -1.85 10.27
CA ASP A 105 8.96 -2.81 11.17
C ASP A 105 10.28 -3.31 10.62
N MET A 106 10.31 -3.67 9.33
CA MET A 106 11.52 -4.13 8.68
C MET A 106 12.61 -3.07 8.68
N GLU A 107 12.25 -1.81 8.43
CA GLU A 107 13.19 -0.69 8.48
C GLU A 107 13.68 -0.42 9.89
N HIS A 108 12.79 -0.47 10.88
CA HIS A 108 13.16 -0.31 12.29
C HIS A 108 14.10 -1.43 12.76
N TRP A 109 13.96 -2.64 12.25
CA TRP A 109 14.80 -3.79 12.59
C TRP A 109 16.03 -3.97 11.69
N GLY A 110 16.20 -3.13 10.67
CA GLY A 110 17.31 -3.23 9.71
C GLY A 110 17.25 -4.50 8.83
N ILE A 111 16.04 -5.00 8.54
CA ILE A 111 15.82 -6.20 7.75
C ILE A 111 15.56 -5.79 6.29
N GLU A 112 16.28 -6.43 5.37
CA GLU A 112 16.22 -6.06 3.94
C GLU A 112 15.71 -7.16 3.03
N THR A 113 15.57 -8.40 3.54
CA THR A 113 15.04 -9.53 2.80
C THR A 113 13.70 -9.95 3.38
N PHE A 114 12.73 -10.16 2.49
CA PHE A 114 11.33 -10.37 2.85
C PHE A 114 10.80 -11.64 2.22
N PHE A 115 9.96 -12.33 2.98
CA PHE A 115 9.10 -13.40 2.53
C PHE A 115 7.64 -13.00 2.72
N THR A 116 6.76 -13.51 1.86
CA THR A 116 5.32 -13.31 1.98
C THR A 116 4.56 -14.58 1.64
N ILE A 117 3.40 -14.77 2.26
CA ILE A 117 2.52 -15.91 1.94
C ILE A 117 1.69 -15.68 0.67
N CYS A 118 1.62 -14.45 0.17
CA CYS A 118 0.78 -14.04 -0.94
C CYS A 118 1.58 -13.91 -2.24
N THR A 119 1.02 -14.40 -3.34
CA THR A 119 1.69 -14.45 -4.64
C THR A 119 1.80 -13.09 -5.31
N THR A 120 0.98 -12.13 -4.88
CA THR A 120 0.78 -10.84 -5.52
C THR A 120 1.31 -9.67 -4.68
N THR A 121 1.93 -9.91 -3.52
CA THR A 121 2.48 -8.81 -2.69
C THR A 121 3.44 -7.91 -3.46
N ALA A 122 4.24 -8.44 -4.38
CA ALA A 122 5.19 -7.65 -5.17
C ALA A 122 4.53 -6.54 -6.02
N GLU A 123 3.33 -6.77 -6.60
CA GLU A 123 2.59 -5.71 -7.32
C GLU A 123 2.04 -4.63 -6.39
N HIS A 124 1.91 -4.93 -5.09
CA HIS A 124 1.42 -4.02 -4.05
C HIS A 124 2.52 -3.37 -3.21
N THR A 125 3.77 -3.83 -3.36
CA THR A 125 4.96 -3.30 -2.68
C THR A 125 6.15 -3.20 -3.65
N PRO A 126 6.01 -2.41 -4.73
CA PRO A 126 7.04 -2.29 -5.76
C PRO A 126 8.43 -1.90 -5.20
N SER A 127 8.47 -1.07 -4.17
CA SER A 127 9.69 -0.55 -3.54
C SER A 127 10.57 -1.64 -2.91
N ILE A 128 9.97 -2.74 -2.46
CA ILE A 128 10.67 -3.88 -1.86
C ILE A 128 10.63 -5.15 -2.72
N ALA A 129 10.04 -5.10 -3.93
CA ALA A 129 9.82 -6.26 -4.78
C ALA A 129 11.13 -6.98 -5.17
N ASP A 130 12.25 -6.25 -5.23
CA ASP A 130 13.58 -6.80 -5.52
C ASP A 130 14.19 -7.61 -4.38
N ASN A 131 13.67 -7.51 -3.16
CA ASN A 131 14.10 -8.34 -2.03
C ASN A 131 12.95 -9.13 -1.42
N LEU A 132 11.82 -9.21 -2.12
CA LEU A 132 10.64 -9.96 -1.70
C LEU A 132 10.56 -11.31 -2.42
N PHE A 133 10.37 -12.36 -1.63
CA PHE A 133 10.20 -13.74 -2.06
C PHE A 133 8.85 -14.27 -1.59
N VAL A 134 8.23 -15.16 -2.36
CA VAL A 134 7.01 -15.84 -1.96
C VAL A 134 7.38 -17.12 -1.22
N TRP A 135 6.85 -17.27 0.00
CA TRP A 135 6.77 -18.52 0.75
C TRP A 135 5.31 -18.98 0.71
N PRO A 136 4.91 -19.70 -0.35
CA PRO A 136 3.51 -19.80 -0.74
C PRO A 136 2.68 -20.65 0.22
N ASN A 137 1.38 -20.39 0.25
CA ASN A 137 0.39 -21.22 0.93
C ASN A 137 0.54 -22.72 0.59
N PHE A 138 0.13 -23.57 1.54
CA PHE A 138 0.21 -25.03 1.47
C PHE A 138 -0.88 -25.71 2.29
N ILE A 139 -1.06 -27.01 2.05
CA ILE A 139 -1.90 -27.89 2.88
C ILE A 139 -1.07 -28.70 3.89
N ASP A 140 -1.75 -29.11 4.96
CA ASP A 140 -1.35 -30.27 5.75
C ASP A 140 -1.97 -31.53 5.14
N SER A 141 -1.16 -32.35 4.47
CA SER A 141 -1.62 -33.57 3.79
C SER A 141 -2.13 -34.65 4.75
N HIS A 142 -1.91 -34.51 6.07
CA HIS A 142 -2.53 -35.42 7.04
C HIS A 142 -4.00 -35.08 7.30
N ILE A 143 -4.38 -33.81 7.09
CA ILE A 143 -5.74 -33.28 7.26
C ILE A 143 -6.46 -33.23 5.91
N PHE A 144 -5.87 -32.59 4.90
CA PHE A 144 -6.47 -32.50 3.58
C PHE A 144 -6.02 -33.70 2.75
N LYS A 145 -6.82 -34.76 2.80
CA LYS A 145 -6.61 -36.04 2.12
C LYS A 145 -7.93 -36.63 1.67
N ASP A 146 -7.87 -37.72 0.94
CA ASP A 146 -9.06 -38.53 0.68
C ASP A 146 -9.50 -39.25 1.96
N TYR A 147 -10.75 -39.05 2.36
CA TYR A 147 -11.34 -39.78 3.48
C TYR A 147 -12.17 -40.99 3.04
N GLY A 148 -12.26 -41.27 1.73
CA GLY A 148 -12.99 -42.40 1.19
C GLY A 148 -14.50 -42.33 1.42
N VAL A 149 -15.04 -41.13 1.65
CA VAL A 149 -16.47 -40.92 1.88
C VAL A 149 -17.21 -40.68 0.57
N GLU A 150 -18.50 -41.02 0.56
CA GLU A 150 -19.37 -40.76 -0.59
C GLU A 150 -19.56 -39.26 -0.83
N LYS A 151 -19.58 -38.86 -2.11
CA LYS A 151 -19.83 -37.48 -2.53
C LYS A 151 -21.32 -37.24 -2.69
N ASN A 152 -21.94 -36.59 -1.71
CA ASN A 152 -23.38 -36.32 -1.66
C ASN A 152 -23.73 -34.81 -1.72
N THR A 153 -22.73 -33.93 -1.72
CA THR A 153 -22.92 -32.48 -1.82
C THR A 153 -22.54 -32.01 -3.23
N PRO A 154 -23.49 -31.62 -4.11
CA PRO A 154 -23.13 -31.22 -5.49
C PRO A 154 -22.21 -30.00 -5.52
N ILE A 155 -22.57 -28.92 -4.82
CA ILE A 155 -21.74 -27.72 -4.71
C ILE A 155 -21.64 -27.30 -3.24
N LEU A 156 -20.41 -27.08 -2.77
CA LEU A 156 -20.14 -26.53 -1.45
C LEU A 156 -19.53 -25.14 -1.55
N TYR A 157 -20.19 -24.16 -0.94
CA TYR A 157 -19.66 -22.82 -0.74
C TYR A 157 -19.06 -22.69 0.65
N THR A 158 -17.81 -22.20 0.71
CA THR A 158 -17.15 -21.90 1.98
C THR A 158 -16.61 -20.47 1.94
N GLY A 159 -16.73 -19.72 3.04
CA GLY A 159 -16.18 -18.38 3.14
C GLY A 159 -17.22 -17.25 2.97
N THR A 160 -16.73 -16.02 2.89
CA THR A 160 -17.58 -14.84 2.69
C THR A 160 -17.94 -14.64 1.22
N ILE A 161 -19.18 -14.21 0.96
CA ILE A 161 -19.68 -13.79 -0.36
C ILE A 161 -20.00 -12.30 -0.24
N ASN A 162 -19.06 -11.43 -0.63
CA ASN A 162 -19.18 -9.98 -0.50
C ASN A 162 -18.38 -9.30 -1.63
N PRO A 163 -18.40 -7.95 -1.75
CA PRO A 163 -17.74 -7.25 -2.84
C PRO A 163 -16.24 -7.52 -2.97
N LEU A 164 -15.54 -7.94 -1.91
CA LEU A 164 -14.12 -8.34 -2.00
C LEU A 164 -13.90 -9.57 -2.90
N TYR A 165 -14.95 -10.37 -3.13
CA TYR A 165 -14.92 -11.59 -3.93
C TYR A 165 -15.90 -11.51 -5.11
N PRO A 166 -15.69 -10.60 -6.08
CA PRO A 166 -16.66 -10.34 -7.13
C PRO A 166 -16.96 -11.58 -7.98
N TRP A 167 -15.95 -12.38 -8.31
CA TRP A 167 -16.15 -13.66 -9.01
C TRP A 167 -17.05 -14.61 -8.21
N ARG A 168 -16.83 -14.72 -6.89
CA ARG A 168 -17.61 -15.64 -6.05
C ARG A 168 -19.06 -15.24 -5.97
N GLN A 169 -19.36 -13.93 -5.91
CA GLN A 169 -20.73 -13.42 -5.94
C GLN A 169 -21.43 -13.85 -7.22
N LYS A 170 -20.83 -13.57 -8.38
CA LYS A 170 -21.40 -13.94 -9.68
C LYS A 170 -21.65 -15.44 -9.82
N ILE A 171 -20.64 -16.26 -9.49
CA ILE A 171 -20.76 -17.73 -9.58
C ILE A 171 -21.80 -18.28 -8.61
N HIS A 172 -21.86 -17.75 -7.39
CA HIS A 172 -22.88 -18.13 -6.42
C HIS A 172 -24.29 -17.82 -6.96
N ASP A 173 -24.53 -16.60 -7.43
CA ASP A 173 -25.86 -16.16 -7.88
C ASP A 173 -26.36 -16.97 -9.08
N ILE A 174 -25.46 -17.37 -9.98
CA ILE A 174 -25.77 -18.19 -11.15
C ILE A 174 -26.07 -19.65 -10.77
N THR A 175 -25.29 -20.23 -9.86
CA THR A 175 -25.33 -21.69 -9.63
C THR A 175 -26.26 -22.13 -8.51
N VAL A 176 -26.49 -21.31 -7.47
CA VAL A 176 -27.28 -21.70 -6.29
C VAL A 176 -28.73 -22.01 -6.62
N ASN A 177 -29.28 -21.38 -7.67
CA ASN A 177 -30.64 -21.61 -8.14
C ASN A 177 -30.77 -22.83 -9.07
N ARG A 178 -29.64 -23.41 -9.51
CA ARG A 178 -29.61 -24.49 -10.52
C ARG A 178 -29.15 -25.83 -9.95
N PHE A 179 -28.31 -25.81 -8.91
CA PHE A 179 -27.73 -27.01 -8.31
C PHE A 179 -27.93 -26.99 -6.79
N PRO A 180 -28.27 -28.13 -6.16
CA PRO A 180 -28.29 -28.23 -4.70
C PRO A 180 -26.94 -27.82 -4.12
N SER A 181 -26.97 -26.82 -3.24
CA SER A 181 -25.77 -26.17 -2.73
C SER A 181 -25.81 -26.10 -1.21
N VAL A 182 -24.68 -26.39 -0.57
CA VAL A 182 -24.46 -26.18 0.88
C VAL A 182 -23.60 -24.94 1.05
N VAL A 183 -23.96 -24.06 2.01
CA VAL A 183 -23.22 -22.83 2.28
C VAL A 183 -22.72 -22.81 3.73
N HIS A 184 -21.42 -22.88 3.92
CA HIS A 184 -20.77 -22.61 5.19
C HIS A 184 -20.32 -21.16 5.27
N GLN A 185 -21.16 -20.33 5.88
CA GLN A 185 -20.89 -18.89 6.04
C GLN A 185 -19.68 -18.61 6.93
N HIS A 186 -18.90 -17.59 6.56
CA HIS A 186 -17.79 -17.10 7.36
C HIS A 186 -18.26 -16.01 8.33
N THR A 187 -18.30 -16.33 9.63
CA THR A 187 -18.83 -15.44 10.68
C THR A 187 -17.84 -14.35 11.13
N GLY A 188 -16.71 -14.20 10.44
CA GLY A 188 -15.68 -13.19 10.71
C GLY A 188 -14.45 -13.78 11.40
N TYR A 189 -13.61 -12.89 11.95
CA TYR A 189 -12.36 -13.26 12.63
C TYR A 189 -12.39 -12.94 14.13
N ASN A 190 -13.61 -12.80 14.65
CA ASN A 190 -13.90 -12.35 16.01
C ASN A 190 -13.87 -13.57 16.94
N ARG A 191 -13.71 -13.37 18.27
CA ARG A 191 -13.78 -14.46 19.26
C ARG A 191 -15.07 -15.30 19.17
N GLN A 192 -16.15 -14.74 18.64
CA GLN A 192 -17.46 -15.38 18.44
C GLN A 192 -17.52 -16.33 17.22
N SER A 193 -16.42 -16.51 16.47
CA SER A 193 -16.36 -17.42 15.31
C SER A 193 -16.28 -18.91 15.69
N ALA A 194 -16.79 -19.29 16.87
CA ALA A 194 -16.71 -20.64 17.42
C ALA A 194 -17.49 -21.69 16.59
N LEU A 195 -18.43 -21.23 15.75
CA LEU A 195 -19.26 -22.07 14.89
C LEU A 195 -18.60 -22.41 13.54
N MET A 196 -17.48 -21.78 13.20
CA MET A 196 -16.78 -22.11 11.96
C MET A 196 -16.18 -23.51 12.03
N ILE A 197 -16.46 -24.34 11.01
CA ILE A 197 -15.77 -25.61 10.83
C ILE A 197 -14.33 -25.36 10.39
N TYR A 198 -13.39 -26.13 10.95
CA TYR A 198 -11.97 -26.05 10.61
C TYR A 198 -11.29 -27.41 10.82
N GLY A 199 -10.04 -27.53 10.37
CA GLY A 199 -9.26 -28.76 10.47
C GLY A 199 -9.94 -29.94 9.77
N GLU A 200 -9.92 -31.12 10.38
CA GLU A 200 -10.48 -32.34 9.79
C GLU A 200 -11.98 -32.25 9.49
N LYS A 201 -12.78 -31.61 10.36
CA LYS A 201 -14.23 -31.43 10.09
C LYS A 201 -14.47 -30.66 8.79
N TYR A 202 -13.66 -29.63 8.56
CA TYR A 202 -13.72 -28.86 7.31
C TYR A 202 -13.23 -29.66 6.12
N ALA A 203 -12.11 -30.38 6.25
CA ALA A 203 -11.58 -31.23 5.18
C ALA A 203 -12.56 -32.34 4.78
N ARG A 204 -13.25 -32.97 5.73
CA ARG A 204 -14.30 -33.95 5.46
C ARG A 204 -15.50 -33.34 4.75
N SER A 205 -15.94 -32.14 5.13
CA SER A 205 -17.02 -31.43 4.43
C SER A 205 -16.65 -31.12 2.98
N ILE A 206 -15.38 -30.79 2.71
CA ILE A 206 -14.88 -30.66 1.34
C ILE A 206 -14.93 -32.01 0.64
N ASN A 207 -14.40 -33.08 1.25
CA ASN A 207 -14.29 -34.42 0.63
C ASN A 207 -15.64 -35.03 0.25
N THR A 208 -16.73 -34.75 1.00
CA THR A 208 -18.10 -35.14 0.65
C THR A 208 -18.72 -34.36 -0.52
N SER A 209 -18.01 -33.37 -1.07
CA SER A 209 -18.52 -32.49 -2.11
C SER A 209 -17.97 -32.82 -3.51
N TRP A 210 -18.76 -32.58 -4.55
CA TRP A 210 -18.30 -32.69 -5.94
C TRP A 210 -17.51 -31.46 -6.36
N PHE A 211 -18.13 -30.28 -6.30
CA PHE A 211 -17.49 -29.01 -6.62
C PHE A 211 -17.39 -28.11 -5.39
N VAL A 212 -16.26 -27.42 -5.26
CA VAL A 212 -16.07 -26.37 -4.25
C VAL A 212 -15.49 -25.13 -4.93
N PRO A 213 -16.24 -24.02 -4.98
CA PRO A 213 -15.75 -22.78 -5.58
C PRO A 213 -14.75 -22.05 -4.69
N ALA A 214 -13.64 -21.60 -5.27
CA ALA A 214 -12.67 -20.71 -4.62
C ALA A 214 -12.15 -19.66 -5.61
N CYS A 215 -11.72 -18.52 -5.08
CA CYS A 215 -11.17 -17.43 -5.86
C CYS A 215 -10.18 -16.62 -5.04
N GLY A 216 -9.36 -15.83 -5.72
CA GLY A 216 -8.26 -15.08 -5.14
C GLY A 216 -8.61 -13.68 -4.65
N SER A 217 -9.89 -13.43 -4.36
CA SER A 217 -10.44 -12.08 -4.12
C SER A 217 -10.31 -11.16 -5.33
N VAL A 218 -10.58 -9.87 -5.15
CA VAL A 218 -10.35 -8.81 -6.12
C VAL A 218 -8.90 -8.74 -6.64
N ALA A 219 -7.94 -9.35 -5.92
CA ALA A 219 -6.52 -9.42 -6.27
C ALA A 219 -6.09 -10.68 -7.02
N LYS A 220 -6.98 -11.67 -7.22
CA LYS A 220 -6.66 -12.93 -7.92
C LYS A 220 -5.48 -13.72 -7.33
N GLU A 221 -5.36 -13.67 -6.00
CA GLU A 221 -4.37 -14.40 -5.20
C GLU A 221 -4.55 -15.92 -5.16
N VAL A 222 -3.44 -16.64 -4.90
CA VAL A 222 -3.52 -18.06 -4.52
C VAL A 222 -3.66 -18.21 -3.02
N VAL A 223 -4.90 -18.35 -2.56
CA VAL A 223 -5.23 -18.65 -1.15
C VAL A 223 -5.20 -20.16 -0.85
N ARG A 224 -5.10 -20.53 0.44
CA ARG A 224 -5.05 -21.93 0.93
C ARG A 224 -6.16 -22.81 0.33
N LYS A 225 -7.37 -22.25 0.14
CA LYS A 225 -8.53 -22.99 -0.41
C LYS A 225 -8.26 -23.62 -1.79
N HIS A 226 -7.48 -22.96 -2.64
CA HIS A 226 -7.13 -23.53 -3.95
C HIS A 226 -6.36 -24.85 -3.81
N PHE A 227 -5.68 -25.08 -2.67
CA PHE A 227 -5.00 -26.34 -2.37
C PHE A 227 -5.83 -27.25 -1.48
N GLU A 228 -6.53 -26.71 -0.47
CA GLU A 228 -7.35 -27.49 0.46
C GLU A 228 -8.46 -28.28 -0.26
N ILE A 229 -9.08 -27.69 -1.28
CA ILE A 229 -10.17 -28.29 -2.06
C ILE A 229 -9.72 -29.55 -2.81
N PRO A 230 -8.77 -29.46 -3.75
CA PRO A 230 -8.25 -30.63 -4.44
C PRO A 230 -7.48 -31.56 -3.49
N GLY A 231 -6.82 -31.03 -2.46
CA GLY A 231 -6.13 -31.82 -1.42
C GLY A 231 -7.07 -32.75 -0.65
N ALA A 232 -8.33 -32.36 -0.45
CA ALA A 232 -9.39 -33.21 0.09
C ALA A 232 -10.20 -33.93 -1.01
N LYS A 233 -9.63 -34.09 -2.20
CA LYS A 233 -10.17 -34.86 -3.34
C LYS A 233 -11.56 -34.39 -3.81
N SER A 234 -11.74 -33.08 -3.93
CA SER A 234 -12.93 -32.48 -4.55
C SER A 234 -12.54 -31.55 -5.70
N CYS A 235 -13.44 -31.38 -6.66
CA CYS A 235 -13.15 -30.60 -7.86
C CYS A 235 -13.11 -29.10 -7.53
N LEU A 236 -11.98 -28.47 -7.80
CA LEU A 236 -11.81 -27.02 -7.66
C LEU A 236 -12.50 -26.30 -8.82
N LEU A 237 -13.52 -25.51 -8.49
CA LEU A 237 -14.10 -24.53 -9.40
C LEU A 237 -13.49 -23.16 -9.10
N THR A 238 -12.85 -22.51 -10.07
CA THR A 238 -12.12 -21.25 -9.78
C THR A 238 -12.04 -20.30 -10.97
N GLU A 239 -11.63 -19.06 -10.71
CA GLU A 239 -11.35 -18.08 -11.76
C GLU A 239 -10.00 -18.38 -12.42
N LYS A 240 -9.83 -18.00 -13.69
CA LYS A 240 -8.51 -18.08 -14.32
C LYS A 240 -7.60 -16.93 -13.84
N SER A 241 -6.39 -17.27 -13.38
CA SER A 241 -5.34 -16.30 -13.07
C SER A 241 -3.93 -16.84 -13.33
N SER A 242 -2.99 -15.95 -13.63
CA SER A 242 -1.59 -16.32 -13.84
C SER A 242 -0.94 -16.92 -12.60
N SER A 243 -1.40 -16.56 -11.40
CA SER A 243 -0.92 -17.16 -10.15
C SER A 243 -1.40 -18.61 -9.99
N LEU A 244 -2.62 -18.94 -10.44
CA LEU A 244 -3.13 -20.32 -10.44
C LEU A 244 -2.42 -21.17 -11.51
N GLU A 245 -2.20 -20.62 -12.71
CA GLU A 245 -1.41 -21.27 -13.75
C GLU A 245 0.04 -21.52 -13.26
N ALA A 246 0.65 -20.56 -12.57
CA ALA A 246 1.97 -20.73 -11.96
C ALA A 246 2.01 -21.81 -10.87
N ALA A 247 0.87 -22.07 -10.20
CA ALA A 247 0.70 -23.19 -9.28
C ALA A 247 0.44 -24.54 -9.99
N GLY A 248 0.42 -24.57 -11.33
CA GLY A 248 0.22 -25.81 -12.11
C GLY A 248 -1.24 -26.17 -12.38
N PHE A 249 -2.19 -25.28 -12.08
CA PHE A 249 -3.60 -25.51 -12.40
C PHE A 249 -3.88 -25.32 -13.90
N VAL A 250 -4.61 -26.25 -14.48
CA VAL A 250 -4.98 -26.31 -15.90
C VAL A 250 -6.45 -26.66 -16.04
N ASP A 251 -7.17 -25.85 -16.83
CA ASP A 251 -8.61 -26.00 -17.06
C ASP A 251 -8.95 -27.39 -17.61
N MET A 252 -10.03 -28.00 -17.10
CA MET A 252 -10.54 -29.32 -17.48
C MET A 252 -9.52 -30.48 -17.37
N GLN A 253 -8.40 -30.26 -16.68
CA GLN A 253 -7.39 -31.28 -16.40
C GLN A 253 -7.26 -31.58 -14.92
N ASN A 254 -7.05 -30.57 -14.07
CA ASN A 254 -6.85 -30.73 -12.63
C ASN A 254 -7.64 -29.70 -11.78
N CYS A 255 -8.34 -28.79 -12.46
CA CYS A 255 -9.35 -27.90 -11.91
C CYS A 255 -10.32 -27.53 -13.05
N VAL A 256 -11.34 -26.73 -12.74
CA VAL A 256 -12.25 -26.16 -13.73
C VAL A 256 -12.22 -24.65 -13.59
N PHE A 257 -11.66 -23.96 -14.60
CA PHE A 257 -11.75 -22.51 -14.70
C PHE A 257 -13.11 -22.13 -15.26
N VAL A 258 -13.81 -21.20 -14.61
CA VAL A 258 -15.11 -20.71 -15.08
C VAL A 258 -15.26 -19.22 -14.85
N ASP A 259 -16.18 -18.62 -15.58
CA ASP A 259 -16.74 -17.30 -15.33
C ASP A 259 -18.27 -17.30 -15.45
N GLU A 260 -18.89 -16.12 -15.40
CA GLU A 260 -20.34 -15.98 -15.51
C GLU A 260 -20.94 -16.49 -16.83
N THR A 261 -20.12 -16.67 -17.87
CA THR A 261 -20.59 -17.03 -19.22
C THR A 261 -20.59 -18.54 -19.46
N ASP A 262 -19.73 -19.31 -18.80
CA ASP A 262 -19.52 -20.74 -19.11
C ASP A 262 -19.80 -21.70 -17.92
N VAL A 263 -20.02 -21.17 -16.71
CA VAL A 263 -20.13 -22.00 -15.50
C VAL A 263 -21.26 -23.03 -15.57
N LEU A 264 -22.42 -22.67 -16.12
CA LEU A 264 -23.56 -23.59 -16.21
C LEU A 264 -23.29 -24.73 -17.19
N ASP A 265 -22.68 -24.42 -18.34
CA ASP A 265 -22.40 -25.40 -19.38
C ASP A 265 -21.36 -26.42 -18.90
N LYS A 266 -20.27 -25.94 -18.28
CA LYS A 266 -19.24 -26.81 -17.71
C LYS A 266 -19.77 -27.69 -16.58
N LEU A 267 -20.58 -27.15 -15.67
CA LEU A 267 -21.18 -27.95 -14.59
C LEU A 267 -22.15 -29.00 -15.13
N ASN A 268 -23.06 -28.63 -16.05
CA ASN A 268 -24.00 -29.57 -16.66
C ASN A 268 -23.28 -30.71 -17.40
N TYR A 269 -22.24 -30.36 -18.17
CA TYR A 269 -21.40 -31.34 -18.85
C TYR A 269 -20.74 -32.30 -17.86
N LEU A 270 -20.12 -31.79 -16.80
CA LEU A 270 -19.38 -32.62 -15.84
C LEU A 270 -20.30 -33.50 -14.98
N PHE A 271 -21.47 -33.02 -14.58
CA PHE A 271 -22.47 -33.87 -13.90
C PHE A 271 -23.01 -34.97 -14.82
N SER A 272 -23.09 -34.72 -16.13
CA SER A 272 -23.50 -35.73 -17.12
C SER A 272 -22.36 -36.68 -17.51
N ASN A 273 -21.10 -36.32 -17.21
CA ASN A 273 -19.89 -37.06 -17.58
C ASN A 273 -19.01 -37.32 -16.34
N THR A 274 -19.55 -38.10 -15.41
CA THR A 274 -18.93 -38.28 -14.08
C THR A 274 -17.53 -38.87 -14.11
N ASP A 275 -17.16 -39.66 -15.12
CA ASP A 275 -15.80 -40.19 -15.27
C ASP A 275 -14.79 -39.09 -15.60
N VAL A 276 -15.19 -38.09 -16.40
CA VAL A 276 -14.38 -36.90 -16.68
C VAL A 276 -14.19 -36.09 -15.39
N LEU A 277 -15.26 -35.89 -14.62
CA LEU A 277 -15.19 -35.21 -13.33
C LEU A 277 -14.27 -35.92 -12.32
N LYS A 278 -14.37 -37.26 -12.22
CA LYS A 278 -13.50 -38.06 -11.37
C LYS A 278 -12.03 -37.96 -11.80
N ARG A 279 -11.75 -38.01 -13.10
CA ARG A 279 -10.39 -37.81 -13.65
C ARG A 279 -9.82 -36.45 -13.27
N ILE A 280 -10.59 -35.37 -13.46
CA ILE A 280 -10.15 -34.01 -13.09
C ILE A 280 -9.88 -33.91 -11.59
N THR A 281 -10.79 -34.45 -10.78
CA THR A 281 -10.67 -34.45 -9.32
C THR A 281 -9.43 -35.22 -8.84
N ALA A 282 -9.16 -36.38 -9.44
CA ALA A 282 -7.96 -37.17 -9.14
C ALA A 282 -6.68 -36.43 -9.54
N ALA A 283 -6.63 -35.83 -10.73
CA ALA A 283 -5.47 -35.05 -11.17
C ALA A 283 -5.21 -33.82 -10.29
N GLY A 284 -6.27 -33.12 -9.83
CA GLY A 284 -6.16 -32.04 -8.86
C GLY A 284 -5.58 -32.50 -7.52
N TYR A 285 -6.06 -33.63 -7.01
CA TYR A 285 -5.53 -34.26 -5.80
C TYR A 285 -4.04 -34.58 -5.93
N GLU A 286 -3.63 -35.23 -7.02
CA GLU A 286 -2.22 -35.58 -7.27
C GLU A 286 -1.33 -34.34 -7.40
N LEU A 287 -1.77 -33.30 -8.11
CA LEU A 287 -1.04 -32.04 -8.21
C LEU A 287 -0.74 -31.46 -6.83
N VAL A 288 -1.74 -31.41 -5.95
CA VAL A 288 -1.58 -30.80 -4.63
C VAL A 288 -0.74 -31.64 -3.69
N HIS A 289 -0.93 -32.96 -3.66
CA HIS A 289 -0.15 -33.84 -2.78
C HIS A 289 1.31 -33.97 -3.23
N SER A 290 1.60 -33.81 -4.52
CA SER A 290 2.97 -33.79 -5.04
C SER A 290 3.69 -32.45 -4.85
N ASN A 291 3.00 -31.32 -4.98
CA ASN A 291 3.65 -30.01 -5.10
C ASN A 291 3.24 -28.95 -4.04
N HIS A 292 2.09 -29.11 -3.38
CA HIS A 292 1.49 -28.05 -2.55
C HIS A 292 1.26 -28.41 -1.08
N THR A 293 2.03 -29.35 -0.55
CA THR A 293 2.08 -29.64 0.89
C THR A 293 3.19 -28.82 1.57
N PHE A 294 3.19 -28.78 2.90
CA PHE A 294 4.28 -28.14 3.65
C PHE A 294 5.67 -28.76 3.35
N LYS A 295 5.74 -29.99 2.83
CA LYS A 295 7.01 -30.66 2.47
C LYS A 295 7.72 -30.02 1.29
N GLN A 296 7.02 -29.25 0.45
CA GLN A 296 7.59 -28.54 -0.70
C GLN A 296 7.82 -27.05 -0.43
N ARG A 297 7.97 -26.66 0.84
CA ARG A 297 8.03 -25.24 1.25
C ARG A 297 9.36 -24.85 1.89
N ASN A 298 10.45 -25.29 1.25
CA ASN A 298 11.82 -25.06 1.68
C ASN A 298 12.45 -23.76 1.15
N GLN A 299 11.68 -22.81 0.61
CA GLN A 299 12.21 -21.58 -0.01
C GLN A 299 13.09 -20.77 0.95
N ILE A 300 12.73 -20.70 2.24
CA ILE A 300 13.54 -20.01 3.26
C ILE A 300 14.88 -20.73 3.50
N LEU A 301 14.88 -22.08 3.50
CA LEU A 301 16.12 -22.87 3.59
C LEU A 301 17.00 -22.70 2.35
N GLN A 302 16.38 -22.69 1.16
CA GLN A 302 17.10 -22.41 -0.08
C GLN A 302 17.75 -21.03 -0.03
N TRP A 303 17.02 -20.00 0.40
CA TRP A 303 17.57 -18.66 0.55
C TRP A 303 18.76 -18.64 1.51
N TYR A 304 18.64 -19.29 2.66
CA TYR A 304 19.72 -19.37 3.65
C TYR A 304 21.01 -19.97 3.07
N HIS A 305 20.91 -21.08 2.33
CA HIS A 305 22.07 -21.70 1.70
C HIS A 305 22.67 -20.86 0.57
N LEU A 306 21.82 -20.21 -0.23
CA LEU A 306 22.27 -19.34 -1.31
C LEU A 306 22.92 -18.05 -0.77
N ALA A 307 22.35 -17.45 0.26
CA ALA A 307 22.84 -16.21 0.88
C ALA A 307 24.25 -16.39 1.48
N LYS A 308 24.54 -17.56 2.07
CA LYS A 308 25.87 -17.89 2.60
C LYS A 308 26.99 -17.90 1.55
N ASN A 309 26.65 -18.13 0.28
CA ASN A 309 27.60 -18.25 -0.82
C ASN A 309 27.45 -17.14 -1.86
N LEU A 310 26.69 -16.08 -1.54
CA LEU A 310 26.35 -15.03 -2.48
C LEU A 310 27.56 -14.15 -2.79
N LYS A 311 27.92 -14.03 -4.08
CA LYS A 311 28.97 -13.12 -4.54
C LYS A 311 28.43 -11.70 -4.76
N SER A 312 29.32 -10.72 -4.78
CA SER A 312 28.97 -9.30 -4.97
C SER A 312 28.29 -9.00 -6.31
N ASP A 313 28.51 -9.83 -7.33
CA ASP A 313 27.91 -9.70 -8.66
C ASP A 313 26.74 -10.66 -8.90
N GLU A 314 26.22 -11.27 -7.84
CA GLU A 314 25.09 -12.21 -7.87
C GLU A 314 23.92 -11.72 -7.02
N LYS A 315 22.72 -12.16 -7.39
CA LYS A 315 21.50 -11.97 -6.59
C LYS A 315 20.66 -13.24 -6.59
N ILE A 316 19.90 -13.45 -5.51
CA ILE A 316 18.93 -14.55 -5.43
C ILE A 316 17.67 -14.14 -6.21
N LYS A 317 17.09 -15.08 -6.96
CA LYS A 317 15.88 -14.88 -7.77
C LYS A 317 14.90 -16.03 -7.60
N GLN A 318 13.62 -15.70 -7.57
CA GLN A 318 12.49 -16.64 -7.66
C GLN A 318 11.73 -16.39 -8.95
N ASN A 319 11.78 -17.33 -9.89
CA ASN A 319 11.13 -17.16 -11.20
C ASN A 319 9.63 -17.53 -11.19
N ASN A 320 9.25 -18.44 -10.31
CA ASN A 320 7.87 -18.87 -10.10
C ASN A 320 7.59 -18.82 -8.58
N PRO A 321 6.47 -18.25 -8.10
CA PRO A 321 6.13 -18.17 -6.67
C PRO A 321 6.16 -19.52 -5.92
N PHE A 322 5.96 -20.63 -6.63
CA PHE A 322 5.99 -22.00 -6.10
C PHE A 322 7.28 -22.76 -6.41
N GLY A 323 8.15 -22.17 -7.24
CA GLY A 323 9.41 -22.76 -7.66
C GLY A 323 10.57 -22.52 -6.70
N ASN A 324 11.71 -23.08 -7.08
CA ASN A 324 12.97 -22.93 -6.35
C ASN A 324 13.58 -21.53 -6.51
N LEU A 325 14.39 -21.15 -5.54
CA LEU A 325 15.29 -20.00 -5.58
C LEU A 325 16.59 -20.38 -6.30
N SER A 326 17.17 -19.42 -7.02
CA SER A 326 18.41 -19.61 -7.78
C SER A 326 19.28 -18.35 -7.76
N LEU A 327 20.58 -18.51 -8.00
CA LEU A 327 21.50 -17.38 -8.21
C LEU A 327 21.47 -16.92 -9.65
N VAL A 328 21.48 -15.61 -9.85
CA VAL A 328 21.64 -14.97 -11.17
C VAL A 328 22.65 -13.84 -11.09
N LYS A 329 23.34 -13.54 -12.20
CA LYS A 329 24.22 -12.38 -12.28
C LYS A 329 23.43 -11.07 -12.17
N THR A 330 23.94 -10.10 -11.42
CA THR A 330 23.32 -8.79 -11.25
C THR A 330 23.22 -8.02 -12.57
N SER A 331 24.19 -8.19 -13.47
CA SER A 331 24.22 -7.60 -14.82
C SER A 331 23.23 -8.23 -15.80
N SER A 332 22.64 -9.38 -15.48
CA SER A 332 21.57 -9.94 -16.29
C SER A 332 20.34 -9.04 -16.14
N ASN A 333 20.12 -8.18 -17.14
CA ASN A 333 19.06 -7.18 -17.20
C ASN A 333 17.66 -7.81 -17.37
N THR A 334 17.46 -8.99 -16.77
CA THR A 334 16.14 -9.62 -16.69
C THR A 334 15.37 -8.88 -15.60
N ASN A 335 14.59 -7.87 -16.02
CA ASN A 335 13.56 -7.28 -15.16
C ASN A 335 12.83 -8.43 -14.45
N ARG A 336 12.77 -8.41 -13.11
CA ARG A 336 12.07 -9.45 -12.35
C ARG A 336 10.60 -9.41 -12.76
N LYS A 337 10.20 -10.36 -13.60
CA LYS A 337 8.78 -10.65 -13.83
C LYS A 337 8.31 -11.46 -12.64
N TYR A 338 7.78 -10.78 -11.63
CA TYR A 338 6.95 -11.43 -10.61
C TYR A 338 5.58 -11.73 -11.22
N THR A 339 4.89 -12.73 -10.67
CA THR A 339 3.54 -13.07 -11.10
C THR A 339 2.59 -11.95 -10.67
N THR A 340 1.82 -11.42 -11.62
CA THR A 340 0.84 -10.35 -11.40
C THR A 340 -0.58 -10.92 -11.37
N GLY A 341 -1.38 -10.47 -10.41
CA GLY A 341 -2.79 -10.84 -10.32
C GLY A 341 -3.64 -10.05 -11.30
N ASN A 342 -3.24 -8.82 -11.63
CA ASN A 342 -4.02 -7.90 -12.48
C ASN A 342 -5.46 -7.72 -11.97
N GLY A 343 -5.59 -7.61 -10.64
CA GLY A 343 -6.87 -7.44 -9.96
C GLY A 343 -7.61 -6.19 -10.42
N VAL A 344 -8.95 -6.21 -10.38
CA VAL A 344 -9.78 -5.07 -10.84
C VAL A 344 -9.53 -3.80 -10.04
N HIS A 345 -9.24 -3.92 -8.74
CA HIS A 345 -8.88 -2.80 -7.88
C HIS A 345 -7.61 -2.05 -8.34
N LEU A 346 -6.56 -2.76 -8.77
CA LEU A 346 -5.37 -2.13 -9.36
C LEU A 346 -5.67 -1.47 -10.71
N LYS A 347 -6.51 -2.10 -11.55
CA LYS A 347 -6.97 -1.49 -12.82
C LYS A 347 -7.68 -0.15 -12.58
N LEU A 348 -8.54 -0.09 -11.57
CA LEU A 348 -9.23 1.14 -11.16
C LEU A 348 -8.25 2.21 -10.69
N ILE A 349 -7.22 1.85 -9.91
CA ILE A 349 -6.16 2.77 -9.50
C ILE A 349 -5.41 3.31 -10.73
N TYR A 350 -5.02 2.45 -11.68
CA TYR A 350 -4.32 2.89 -12.89
C TYR A 350 -5.20 3.74 -13.83
N GLU A 351 -6.50 3.45 -13.91
CA GLU A 351 -7.47 4.31 -14.58
C GLU A 351 -7.55 5.69 -13.92
N GLY A 352 -7.66 5.73 -12.59
CA GLY A 352 -7.64 6.97 -11.83
C GLY A 352 -6.35 7.76 -12.03
N ASP A 353 -5.20 7.09 -12.00
CA ASP A 353 -3.88 7.71 -12.21
C ASP A 353 -3.75 8.34 -13.61
N ARG A 354 -4.33 7.71 -14.64
CA ARG A 354 -4.39 8.28 -16.00
C ARG A 354 -5.24 9.55 -16.06
N TYR A 355 -6.36 9.59 -15.34
CA TYR A 355 -7.19 10.80 -15.26
C TYR A 355 -6.51 11.90 -14.44
N LEU A 356 -5.89 11.53 -13.32
CA LEU A 356 -5.13 12.44 -12.47
C LEU A 356 -3.97 13.10 -13.23
N ALA A 357 -3.22 12.33 -14.02
CA ALA A 357 -2.14 12.85 -14.87
C ALA A 357 -2.63 13.85 -15.93
N LYS A 358 -3.88 13.71 -16.38
CA LYS A 358 -4.55 14.64 -17.31
C LYS A 358 -5.25 15.81 -16.62
N LYS A 359 -5.16 15.91 -15.28
CA LYS A 359 -5.88 16.89 -14.45
C LYS A 359 -7.41 16.76 -14.50
N ASN A 360 -7.91 15.58 -14.86
CA ASN A 360 -9.33 15.23 -14.85
C ASN A 360 -9.70 14.69 -13.45
N TYR A 361 -9.77 15.59 -12.46
CA TYR A 361 -9.83 15.19 -11.05
C TYR A 361 -11.13 14.48 -10.66
N ASN A 362 -12.27 14.83 -11.28
CA ASN A 362 -13.57 14.22 -10.98
C ASN A 362 -13.62 12.76 -11.46
N GLU A 363 -13.11 12.49 -12.66
CA GLU A 363 -13.00 11.14 -13.22
C GLU A 363 -11.98 10.30 -12.45
N ALA A 364 -10.88 10.90 -12.01
CA ALA A 364 -9.90 10.24 -11.15
C ALA A 364 -10.52 9.84 -9.80
N GLU A 365 -11.20 10.78 -9.14
CA GLU A 365 -11.92 10.56 -7.88
C GLU A 365 -12.94 9.42 -8.00
N ALA A 366 -13.76 9.42 -9.06
CA ALA A 366 -14.75 8.36 -9.29
C ALA A 366 -14.11 6.97 -9.33
N LYS A 367 -12.94 6.82 -9.96
CA LYS A 367 -12.20 5.55 -10.05
C LYS A 367 -11.60 5.12 -8.73
N TYR A 368 -11.04 6.03 -7.95
CA TYR A 368 -10.51 5.71 -6.62
C TYR A 368 -11.64 5.34 -5.64
N LEU A 369 -12.79 6.02 -5.69
CA LEU A 369 -13.98 5.66 -4.91
C LEU A 369 -14.55 4.30 -5.34
N GLU A 370 -14.56 3.99 -6.64
CA GLU A 370 -14.94 2.68 -7.15
C GLU A 370 -14.02 1.58 -6.60
N CYS A 371 -12.70 1.82 -6.54
CA CYS A 371 -11.75 0.90 -5.91
C CYS A 371 -12.08 0.67 -4.42
N LEU A 372 -12.43 1.72 -3.68
CA LEU A 372 -12.79 1.62 -2.26
C LEU A 372 -14.09 0.84 -1.99
N LYS A 373 -14.96 0.64 -3.00
CA LYS A 373 -16.12 -0.26 -2.88
C LYS A 373 -15.70 -1.72 -2.69
N TYR A 374 -14.55 -2.12 -3.24
CA TYR A 374 -13.98 -3.45 -3.07
C TYR A 374 -13.21 -3.56 -1.75
N ILE A 375 -12.34 -2.59 -1.47
CA ILE A 375 -11.46 -2.57 -0.30
C ILE A 375 -11.46 -1.18 0.33
N PHE A 376 -12.39 -0.92 1.25
CA PHE A 376 -12.57 0.43 1.84
C PHE A 376 -11.39 0.91 2.70
N TRP A 377 -10.50 0.00 3.11
CA TRP A 377 -9.33 0.31 3.95
C TRP A 377 -8.01 0.41 3.17
N MET A 378 -8.02 0.25 1.85
CA MET A 378 -6.79 0.33 1.03
C MET A 378 -6.18 1.73 1.10
N CYS A 379 -4.85 1.83 1.17
CA CYS A 379 -4.14 3.09 1.42
C CYS A 379 -4.01 3.93 0.16
N GLU A 380 -3.65 3.29 -0.96
CA GLU A 380 -3.35 3.90 -2.25
C GLU A 380 -4.50 4.78 -2.77
N PRO A 381 -5.75 4.29 -2.92
CA PRO A 381 -6.85 5.14 -3.38
C PRO A 381 -7.15 6.29 -2.41
N LYS A 382 -6.93 6.13 -1.09
CA LYS A 382 -7.16 7.21 -0.11
C LYS A 382 -6.15 8.34 -0.26
N LEU A 383 -4.88 8.02 -0.46
CA LEU A 383 -3.87 9.03 -0.77
C LEU A 383 -4.23 9.74 -2.07
N LYS A 384 -4.59 8.99 -3.11
CA LYS A 384 -4.90 9.56 -4.43
C LYS A 384 -6.15 10.45 -4.42
N LEU A 385 -7.16 10.12 -3.61
CA LEU A 385 -8.30 11.00 -3.33
C LEU A 385 -7.84 12.32 -2.69
N ALA A 386 -6.99 12.25 -1.67
CA ALA A 386 -6.45 13.46 -1.05
C ALA A 386 -5.68 14.34 -2.06
N ILE A 387 -4.93 13.73 -2.99
CA ILE A 387 -4.24 14.45 -4.07
C ILE A 387 -5.25 15.16 -4.98
N CYS A 388 -6.35 14.50 -5.36
CA CYS A 388 -7.41 15.12 -6.14
C CYS A 388 -8.03 16.32 -5.41
N PHE A 389 -8.35 16.17 -4.13
CA PHE A 389 -8.91 17.25 -3.31
C PHE A 389 -7.98 18.46 -3.20
N LEU A 390 -6.68 18.25 -2.97
CA LEU A 390 -5.70 19.35 -2.97
C LEU A 390 -5.66 20.09 -4.31
N ASN A 391 -5.68 19.35 -5.42
CA ASN A 391 -5.66 19.96 -6.75
C ASN A 391 -6.95 20.73 -7.10
N LYS A 392 -8.09 20.36 -6.48
CA LYS A 392 -9.37 21.07 -6.62
C LYS A 392 -9.52 22.27 -5.70
N GLY A 393 -8.58 22.50 -4.78
CA GLY A 393 -8.73 23.54 -3.75
C GLY A 393 -9.64 23.12 -2.58
N GLU A 394 -9.79 21.83 -2.34
CA GLU A 394 -10.63 21.25 -1.28
C GLU A 394 -9.76 20.72 -0.13
N GLU A 395 -8.90 21.56 0.45
CA GLU A 395 -7.86 21.12 1.39
C GLU A 395 -8.40 20.53 2.70
N LEU A 396 -9.60 20.93 3.14
CA LEU A 396 -10.25 20.34 4.31
C LEU A 396 -10.64 18.88 4.08
N GLU A 397 -11.12 18.53 2.88
CA GLU A 397 -11.42 17.14 2.53
C GLU A 397 -10.13 16.32 2.38
N ALA A 398 -9.09 16.89 1.76
CA ALA A 398 -7.78 16.25 1.70
C ALA A 398 -7.23 15.93 3.11
N LEU A 399 -7.31 16.89 4.05
CA LEU A 399 -6.91 16.68 5.44
C LEU A 399 -7.69 15.57 6.12
N LYS A 400 -9.01 15.47 5.91
CA LYS A 400 -9.83 14.39 6.48
C LYS A 400 -9.33 13.01 6.02
N TRP A 401 -9.10 12.84 4.72
CA TRP A 401 -8.58 11.58 4.17
C TRP A 401 -7.18 11.25 4.71
N LEU A 402 -6.26 12.21 4.71
CA LEU A 402 -4.88 12.00 5.15
C LEU A 402 -4.77 11.73 6.65
N ILE A 403 -5.56 12.42 7.49
CA ILE A 403 -5.60 12.17 8.93
C ILE A 403 -6.20 10.78 9.20
N ALA A 404 -7.28 10.41 8.52
CA ALA A 404 -7.88 9.09 8.68
C ALA A 404 -6.91 7.97 8.26
N LEU A 405 -6.21 8.15 7.13
CA LEU A 405 -5.20 7.22 6.62
C LEU A 405 -4.04 7.04 7.61
N ASN A 406 -3.45 8.13 8.10
CA ASN A 406 -2.35 8.07 9.05
C ASN A 406 -2.79 7.48 10.41
N LYS A 407 -4.00 7.79 10.89
CA LYS A 407 -4.57 7.16 12.09
C LYS A 407 -4.75 5.66 11.91
N GLN A 408 -5.12 5.21 10.72
CA GLN A 408 -5.26 3.79 10.39
C GLN A 408 -3.89 3.09 10.43
N ASN A 409 -2.87 3.70 9.82
CA ASN A 409 -1.54 3.12 9.66
C ASN A 409 -0.72 3.09 10.95
N LEU A 410 -0.85 4.12 11.79
CA LEU A 410 -0.26 4.16 13.13
C LEU A 410 -1.13 3.48 14.19
N GLY A 411 -2.37 3.16 13.83
CA GLY A 411 -3.39 2.62 14.73
C GLY A 411 -3.35 1.11 14.89
N THR A 412 -4.50 0.57 15.31
CA THR A 412 -4.60 -0.79 15.88
C THR A 412 -4.24 -1.94 14.93
N TYR A 413 -4.37 -1.77 13.61
CA TYR A 413 -4.12 -2.85 12.65
C TYR A 413 -2.68 -2.85 12.15
N SER A 414 -2.21 -1.75 11.57
CA SER A 414 -0.86 -1.65 11.02
C SER A 414 0.20 -1.49 12.11
N ARG A 415 -0.07 -0.71 13.18
CA ARG A 415 0.84 -0.48 14.33
C ARG A 415 2.27 -0.17 13.89
N ALA A 416 2.41 0.61 12.82
CA ALA A 416 3.69 1.03 12.28
C ALA A 416 4.44 1.88 13.32
N PHE A 417 5.76 1.71 13.41
CA PHE A 417 6.60 2.59 14.23
C PHE A 417 6.63 4.02 13.68
N SER A 418 6.44 4.14 12.38
CA SER A 418 6.50 5.38 11.61
C SER A 418 5.45 5.38 10.49
N PRO A 419 4.91 6.54 10.10
CA PRO A 419 4.00 6.62 8.95
C PRO A 419 4.71 6.29 7.64
N ASP A 420 3.93 5.98 6.60
CA ASP A 420 4.46 5.93 5.23
C ASP A 420 4.99 7.34 4.85
N PRO A 421 6.20 7.44 4.27
CA PRO A 421 6.82 8.73 4.01
C PRO A 421 6.05 9.61 3.03
N ILE A 422 5.40 9.02 2.02
CA ILE A 422 4.64 9.77 1.01
C ILE A 422 3.34 10.27 1.64
N GLU A 423 2.62 9.43 2.38
CA GLU A 423 1.42 9.85 3.09
C GLU A 423 1.71 10.98 4.09
N TRP A 424 2.84 10.89 4.80
CA TRP A 424 3.26 11.92 5.74
C TRP A 424 3.63 13.24 5.05
N ALA A 425 4.30 13.17 3.90
CA ALA A 425 4.61 14.34 3.08
C ALA A 425 3.32 15.06 2.65
N TYR A 426 2.32 14.31 2.15
CA TYR A 426 1.05 14.90 1.73
C TYR A 426 0.22 15.44 2.90
N LEU A 427 0.30 14.84 4.08
CA LEU A 427 -0.31 15.42 5.29
C LEU A 427 0.29 16.80 5.62
N ILE A 428 1.61 16.96 5.53
CA ILE A 428 2.29 18.25 5.73
C ILE A 428 1.87 19.25 4.65
N LYS A 429 1.83 18.83 3.37
CA LYS A 429 1.33 19.65 2.26
C LYS A 429 -0.10 20.15 2.51
N ALA A 430 -0.98 19.27 2.97
CA ALA A 430 -2.37 19.61 3.22
C ALA A 430 -2.54 20.62 4.36
N PHE A 431 -1.71 20.56 5.42
CA PHE A 431 -1.69 21.59 6.46
C PHE A 431 -1.22 22.95 5.92
N LEU A 432 -0.21 22.98 5.05
CA LEU A 432 0.23 24.21 4.37
C LEU A 432 -0.90 24.79 3.50
N CYS A 433 -1.59 23.95 2.74
CA CYS A 433 -2.72 24.35 1.89
C CYS A 433 -3.88 24.93 2.72
N ASN A 434 -4.06 24.46 3.96
CA ASN A 434 -5.06 24.96 4.89
C ASN A 434 -4.59 26.19 5.70
N GLY A 435 -3.44 26.78 5.37
CA GLY A 435 -2.87 27.93 6.07
C GLY A 435 -2.32 27.62 7.48
N LYS A 436 -2.27 26.33 7.87
CA LYS A 436 -1.82 25.88 9.19
C LYS A 436 -0.33 25.56 9.17
N VAL A 437 0.48 26.60 8.97
CA VAL A 437 1.93 26.50 8.81
C VAL A 437 2.63 25.95 10.05
N ASP A 438 2.21 26.36 11.25
CA ASP A 438 2.77 25.87 12.51
C ASP A 438 2.55 24.36 12.67
N GLU A 439 1.38 23.87 12.28
CA GLU A 439 1.05 22.45 12.35
C GLU A 439 1.86 21.66 11.34
N ALA A 440 2.05 22.18 10.13
CA ALA A 440 2.97 21.60 9.16
C ALA A 440 4.39 21.50 9.72
N LEU A 441 4.88 22.54 10.43
CA LEU A 441 6.19 22.57 11.08
C LEU A 441 6.30 21.51 12.19
N ILE A 442 5.29 21.38 13.04
CA ILE A 442 5.24 20.35 14.09
C ILE A 442 5.30 18.95 13.48
N ARG A 443 4.46 18.67 12.47
CA ARG A 443 4.39 17.34 11.84
C ARG A 443 5.66 16.99 11.09
N SER A 444 6.32 17.95 10.46
CA SER A 444 7.56 17.70 9.72
C SER A 444 8.72 17.20 10.60
N LYS A 445 8.73 17.64 11.87
CA LYS A 445 9.75 17.29 12.89
C LYS A 445 9.40 16.02 13.69
N GLN A 446 8.15 15.57 13.65
CA GLN A 446 7.66 14.48 14.49
C GLN A 446 8.36 13.13 14.21
N PHE A 447 8.73 12.85 12.96
CA PHE A 447 9.40 11.61 12.56
C PHE A 447 10.68 11.90 11.78
N HIS A 448 11.68 12.48 12.45
CA HIS A 448 12.90 12.99 11.82
C HIS A 448 13.81 11.90 11.22
N THR A 449 13.64 10.63 11.61
CA THR A 449 14.44 9.51 11.12
C THR A 449 13.98 8.97 9.77
N ILE A 450 12.74 9.26 9.35
CA ILE A 450 12.21 8.84 8.05
C ILE A 450 12.79 9.76 6.97
N SER A 451 13.35 9.17 5.92
CA SER A 451 13.87 9.85 4.74
C SER A 451 13.25 9.28 3.47
N HIS A 452 12.71 10.15 2.62
CA HIS A 452 12.20 9.78 1.31
C HIS A 452 12.19 11.04 0.43
N PRO A 453 12.48 10.98 -0.88
CA PRO A 453 12.59 12.16 -1.73
C PRO A 453 11.39 13.12 -1.59
N GLU A 454 10.17 12.57 -1.64
CA GLU A 454 8.93 13.37 -1.50
C GLU A 454 8.81 14.10 -0.15
N LEU A 455 9.16 13.43 0.94
CA LEU A 455 9.11 14.00 2.29
C LEU A 455 10.24 15.01 2.51
N ASN A 456 11.44 14.71 2.01
CA ASN A 456 12.61 15.55 2.13
C ASN A 456 12.40 16.87 1.37
N ARG A 457 11.92 16.82 0.12
CA ARG A 457 11.52 18.02 -0.64
C ARG A 457 10.47 18.84 0.09
N THR A 458 9.44 18.18 0.63
CA THR A 458 8.38 18.85 1.40
C THR A 458 8.93 19.57 2.64
N ARG A 459 9.86 18.93 3.38
CA ARG A 459 10.56 19.54 4.53
C ARG A 459 11.42 20.73 4.13
N LEU A 460 12.16 20.63 3.04
CA LEU A 460 12.99 21.72 2.51
C LEU A 460 12.13 22.95 2.20
N ILE A 461 11.02 22.76 1.48
CA ILE A 461 10.09 23.85 1.17
C ILE A 461 9.47 24.44 2.42
N LEU A 462 9.01 23.63 3.36
CA LEU A 462 8.47 24.12 4.62
C LEU A 462 9.47 24.99 5.40
N ASN A 463 10.74 24.57 5.46
CA ASN A 463 11.80 25.36 6.10
C ASN A 463 12.03 26.69 5.37
N TYR A 464 12.03 26.68 4.04
CA TYR A 464 12.13 27.89 3.23
C TYR A 464 10.96 28.86 3.50
N LEU A 465 9.72 28.36 3.48
CA LEU A 465 8.51 29.15 3.67
C LEU A 465 8.43 29.78 5.08
N THR A 466 8.93 29.06 6.10
CA THR A 466 8.93 29.49 7.51
C THR A 466 10.16 30.27 7.93
N LYS A 467 11.19 30.38 7.07
CA LYS A 467 12.50 30.97 7.40
C LYS A 467 13.17 30.30 8.61
N THR A 468 12.85 29.03 8.87
CA THR A 468 13.47 28.26 9.94
C THR A 468 14.91 27.95 9.53
N LYS A 469 15.90 28.32 10.37
CA LYS A 469 17.31 27.99 10.13
C LYS A 469 17.45 26.47 10.04
N ILE A 470 17.94 25.97 8.90
CA ILE A 470 18.32 24.56 8.75
C ILE A 470 19.74 24.41 9.29
N ASN A 471 19.97 23.47 10.20
CA ASN A 471 21.32 23.13 10.62
C ASN A 471 22.05 22.38 9.49
N LYS A 472 23.35 22.65 9.28
CA LYS A 472 24.15 21.95 8.25
C LYS A 472 24.13 20.42 8.39
N SER A 473 23.95 19.91 9.61
CA SER A 473 23.77 18.48 9.90
C SER A 473 22.51 17.91 9.26
N ASP A 474 21.42 18.67 9.22
CA ASP A 474 20.13 18.22 8.72
C ASP A 474 20.15 18.07 7.19
N THR A 475 20.94 18.89 6.49
CA THR A 475 21.08 18.81 5.04
C THR A 475 22.05 17.73 4.56
N ASN A 476 23.13 17.48 5.31
CA ASN A 476 24.06 16.40 5.00
C ASN A 476 23.42 15.01 5.20
N ASN A 477 22.42 14.90 6.10
CA ASN A 477 21.63 13.69 6.26
C ASN A 477 20.80 13.31 5.01
N TYR A 478 20.50 14.23 4.10
CA TYR A 478 19.70 13.87 2.91
C TYR A 478 20.49 13.14 1.82
N LYS A 479 21.84 13.23 1.80
CA LYS A 479 22.67 12.68 0.71
C LYS A 479 23.08 11.21 0.88
N ASN A 480 23.26 10.75 2.11
CA ASN A 480 23.84 9.43 2.41
C ASN A 480 22.89 8.51 3.19
N VAL A 481 21.63 8.90 3.38
CA VAL A 481 20.66 8.09 4.11
C VAL A 481 19.87 7.24 3.14
N LYS A 482 19.90 5.92 3.38
CA LYS A 482 19.02 4.96 2.71
C LYS A 482 17.56 5.46 2.80
N HIS A 483 16.92 5.64 1.66
CA HIS A 483 15.52 6.06 1.64
C HIS A 483 14.63 4.95 2.18
N ASN A 484 13.67 5.34 3.03
CA ASN A 484 12.58 4.49 3.45
C ASN A 484 11.70 4.15 2.25
N ASN A 485 11.17 2.94 2.24
CA ASN A 485 10.25 2.43 1.26
C ASN A 485 8.86 3.01 1.49
N SER A 486 8.11 3.14 0.40
CA SER A 486 6.69 3.47 0.43
C SER A 486 5.90 2.38 -0.28
N ILE A 487 4.64 2.18 0.15
CA ILE A 487 3.69 1.37 -0.62
C ILE A 487 3.12 2.13 -1.82
N HIS A 488 3.29 3.45 -1.87
CA HIS A 488 2.71 4.30 -2.92
C HIS A 488 3.67 4.46 -4.09
N GLN A 489 3.10 4.43 -5.31
CA GLN A 489 3.79 4.85 -6.52
C GLN A 489 3.26 6.21 -6.96
N LEU A 490 4.17 7.19 -7.01
CA LEU A 490 3.93 8.49 -7.60
C LEU A 490 4.77 8.65 -8.86
N PRO A 491 4.33 9.47 -9.84
CA PRO A 491 5.16 9.84 -10.98
C PRO A 491 6.48 10.44 -10.50
N HIS A 492 7.58 10.05 -11.13
CA HIS A 492 8.87 10.69 -10.87
C HIS A 492 8.86 12.10 -11.49
N LEU A 493 8.90 13.12 -10.64
CA LEU A 493 9.03 14.51 -11.05
C LEU A 493 10.44 15.01 -10.73
N ASP A 494 11.09 15.67 -11.69
CA ASP A 494 12.24 16.51 -11.40
C ASP A 494 11.85 17.67 -10.46
N ILE A 495 12.84 18.37 -9.91
CA ILE A 495 12.58 19.39 -8.90
C ILE A 495 11.73 20.55 -9.44
N THR A 496 11.94 20.95 -10.69
CA THR A 496 11.22 22.06 -11.32
C THR A 496 9.74 21.71 -11.54
N ASN A 497 9.46 20.54 -12.07
CA ASN A 497 8.09 20.05 -12.27
C ASN A 497 7.40 19.77 -10.93
N TRP A 498 8.15 19.27 -9.93
CA TRP A 498 7.64 19.11 -8.57
C TRP A 498 7.27 20.45 -7.92
N LEU A 499 8.10 21.50 -8.08
CA LEU A 499 7.79 22.85 -7.61
C LEU A 499 6.57 23.46 -8.32
N LYS A 500 6.45 23.25 -9.64
CA LYS A 500 5.28 23.69 -10.43
C LYS A 500 3.98 23.01 -9.98
N ASP A 501 4.04 21.72 -9.66
CA ASP A 501 2.91 20.99 -9.09
C ASP A 501 2.51 21.57 -7.72
N PHE A 502 3.48 21.75 -6.83
CA PHE A 502 3.29 22.33 -5.50
C PHE A 502 2.74 23.77 -5.56
N HIS A 503 3.24 24.60 -6.48
CA HIS A 503 2.72 25.93 -6.77
C HIS A 503 1.26 25.89 -7.22
N SER A 504 0.92 25.00 -8.15
CA SER A 504 -0.43 24.86 -8.67
C SER A 504 -1.43 24.48 -7.58
N ILE A 505 -1.03 23.58 -6.68
CA ILE A 505 -1.82 23.20 -5.51
C ILE A 505 -2.07 24.40 -4.58
N PHE A 506 -1.06 25.22 -4.31
CA PHE A 506 -1.25 26.43 -3.48
C PHE A 506 -2.18 27.46 -4.10
N ILE A 507 -2.12 27.65 -5.43
CA ILE A 507 -3.08 28.51 -6.13
C ILE A 507 -4.50 27.94 -5.98
N ALA A 508 -4.67 26.64 -6.19
CA ALA A 508 -5.98 25.99 -6.05
C ALA A 508 -6.57 26.14 -4.64
N CYS A 509 -5.74 26.00 -3.60
CA CYS A 509 -6.13 26.16 -2.19
C CYS A 509 -6.10 27.61 -1.68
N HIS A 510 -6.05 28.60 -2.58
CA HIS A 510 -6.05 30.04 -2.25
C HIS A 510 -4.92 30.50 -1.31
N GLN A 511 -3.80 29.77 -1.25
CA GLN A 511 -2.61 30.14 -0.48
C GLN A 511 -1.65 31.01 -1.32
N LEU A 512 -2.14 32.16 -1.78
CA LEU A 512 -1.45 33.01 -2.77
C LEU A 512 -0.07 33.49 -2.29
N ASP A 513 0.07 33.84 -1.00
CA ASP A 513 1.35 34.25 -0.43
C ASP A 513 2.40 33.13 -0.41
N LEU A 514 1.96 31.88 -0.25
CA LEU A 514 2.84 30.72 -0.31
C LEU A 514 3.15 30.37 -1.77
N ALA A 515 2.16 30.47 -2.66
CA ALA A 515 2.34 30.27 -4.10
C ALA A 515 3.41 31.23 -4.65
N GLU A 516 3.33 32.52 -4.36
CA GLU A 516 4.31 33.52 -4.84
C GLU A 516 5.75 33.16 -4.43
N LYS A 517 5.95 32.68 -3.19
CA LYS A 517 7.26 32.23 -2.71
C LYS A 517 7.78 31.02 -3.48
N ILE A 518 6.91 30.07 -3.85
CA ILE A 518 7.29 28.93 -4.68
C ILE A 518 7.56 29.37 -6.12
N TYR A 519 6.78 30.32 -6.65
CA TYR A 519 7.00 30.87 -7.99
C TYR A 519 8.38 31.51 -8.13
N GLU A 520 8.83 32.24 -7.10
CA GLU A 520 10.18 32.80 -7.07
C GLU A 520 11.27 31.72 -7.10
N LEU A 521 11.08 30.58 -6.42
CA LEU A 521 11.99 29.43 -6.54
C LEU A 521 12.00 28.83 -7.95
N ILE A 522 10.83 28.73 -8.60
CA ILE A 522 10.74 28.24 -9.99
C ILE A 522 11.51 29.17 -10.94
N ARG A 523 11.46 30.48 -10.72
CA ARG A 523 12.19 31.48 -11.53
C ARG A 523 13.71 31.45 -11.35
N MET A 524 14.20 30.83 -10.29
CA MET A 524 15.63 30.65 -10.05
C MET A 524 16.24 29.54 -10.92
N ASP A 525 15.43 28.81 -11.70
CA ASP A 525 15.84 27.74 -12.62
C ASP A 525 16.69 26.66 -11.92
N ILE A 526 16.19 26.21 -10.77
CA ILE A 526 16.86 25.24 -9.92
C ILE A 526 16.97 23.91 -10.65
N VAL A 527 18.20 23.45 -10.84
CA VAL A 527 18.51 22.29 -11.68
C VAL A 527 18.32 20.98 -10.91
N ASP A 528 18.56 20.97 -9.60
CA ASP A 528 18.45 19.78 -8.76
C ASP A 528 18.13 20.06 -7.28
N GLU A 529 17.95 18.98 -6.50
CA GLU A 529 17.67 19.07 -5.06
C GLU A 529 18.84 19.63 -4.24
N GLU A 530 20.07 19.48 -4.73
CA GLU A 530 21.26 19.98 -4.06
C GLU A 530 21.33 21.51 -4.17
N GLU A 531 21.06 22.05 -5.35
CA GLU A 531 20.95 23.48 -5.57
C GLU A 531 19.81 24.08 -4.73
N LEU A 532 18.64 23.41 -4.69
CA LEU A 532 17.55 23.83 -3.81
C LEU A 532 18.01 23.86 -2.34
N SER A 533 18.66 22.80 -1.87
CA SER A 533 19.17 22.72 -0.50
C SER A 533 20.19 23.83 -0.20
N ARG A 534 21.12 24.09 -1.12
CA ARG A 534 22.12 25.17 -0.99
C ARG A 534 21.45 26.56 -0.92
N ILE A 535 20.45 26.83 -1.76
CA ILE A 535 19.70 28.10 -1.74
C ILE A 535 19.03 28.31 -0.39
N ILE A 536 18.44 27.26 0.19
CA ILE A 536 17.69 27.34 1.43
C ILE A 536 18.64 27.46 2.65
N VAL A 537 19.77 26.73 2.66
CA VAL A 537 20.75 26.76 3.76
C VAL A 537 21.62 28.02 3.72
N TYR A 538 22.02 28.46 2.52
CA TYR A 538 22.90 29.60 2.30
C TYR A 538 22.22 30.58 1.35
N PRO A 539 21.22 31.35 1.83
CA PRO A 539 20.66 32.44 1.03
C PRO A 539 21.80 33.42 0.74
N LYS A 540 22.37 33.39 -0.48
CA LYS A 540 23.47 34.28 -0.86
C LYS A 540 23.05 35.72 -0.52
N SER A 541 23.91 36.37 0.26
CA SER A 541 23.83 37.71 0.80
C SER A 541 22.86 38.67 0.09
N GLY A 542 21.75 38.96 0.76
CA GLY A 542 21.31 40.32 1.07
C GLY A 542 20.64 41.16 -0.02
N LEU A 543 21.15 41.25 -1.25
CA LEU A 543 20.74 42.36 -2.12
C LEU A 543 19.43 42.10 -2.88
N LYS A 544 19.24 40.92 -3.47
CA LYS A 544 18.01 40.60 -4.22
C LYS A 544 16.80 40.38 -3.30
N ILE A 545 16.99 39.76 -2.13
CA ILE A 545 15.92 39.50 -1.16
C ILE A 545 15.52 40.79 -0.40
N ALA A 546 16.45 41.72 -0.15
CA ALA A 546 16.10 43.01 0.46
C ALA A 546 15.22 43.87 -0.49
N ILE A 547 15.55 43.90 -1.78
CA ILE A 547 14.74 44.56 -2.80
C ILE A 547 13.35 43.88 -2.93
N LEU A 548 13.30 42.56 -2.78
CA LEU A 548 12.04 41.78 -2.79
C LEU A 548 11.16 42.07 -1.56
N ASN A 549 11.75 42.10 -0.36
CA ASN A 549 11.03 42.42 0.87
C ASN A 549 10.49 43.86 0.85
N ILE A 550 11.20 44.80 0.22
CA ILE A 550 10.69 46.15 -0.04
C ILE A 550 9.48 46.09 -0.97
N ARG A 551 9.53 45.33 -2.07
CA ARG A 551 8.40 45.17 -3.00
C ARG A 551 7.17 44.52 -2.35
N VAL A 552 7.34 43.44 -1.59
CA VAL A 552 6.24 42.75 -0.89
C VAL A 552 5.64 43.66 0.19
N THR A 553 6.47 44.38 0.94
CA THR A 553 6.00 45.33 1.95
C THR A 553 5.27 46.53 1.32
N VAL A 554 5.71 46.98 0.14
CA VAL A 554 5.03 48.02 -0.65
C VAL A 554 3.70 47.51 -1.19
N ILE A 555 3.63 46.28 -1.71
CA ILE A 555 2.37 45.67 -2.19
C ILE A 555 1.38 45.42 -1.04
N GLN A 556 1.86 44.95 0.12
CA GLN A 556 1.02 44.78 1.32
C GLN A 556 0.56 46.14 1.89
N LYS A 557 1.40 47.18 1.81
CA LYS A 557 0.98 48.56 2.14
C LYS A 557 -0.03 49.13 1.14
N LEU A 558 0.12 48.84 -0.15
CA LEU A 558 -0.84 49.23 -1.18
C LEU A 558 -2.17 48.47 -1.04
N ASN A 559 -2.14 47.18 -0.71
CA ASN A 559 -3.33 46.35 -0.46
C ASN A 559 -4.04 46.70 0.86
N SER A 560 -3.30 47.13 1.89
CA SER A 560 -3.91 47.67 3.12
C SER A 560 -4.42 49.11 2.95
N PHE A 561 -3.85 49.90 2.03
CA PHE A 561 -4.41 51.18 1.61
C PHE A 561 -5.68 51.02 0.76
N SER A 562 -5.72 50.07 -0.17
CA SER A 562 -6.91 49.78 -0.97
C SER A 562 -8.04 49.21 -0.11
N ASN A 563 -7.73 48.34 0.86
CA ASN A 563 -8.74 47.84 1.82
C ASN A 563 -9.24 48.92 2.80
N ARG A 564 -8.45 49.96 3.13
CA ARG A 564 -8.93 51.09 3.95
C ARG A 564 -9.89 52.03 3.22
N TYR A 565 -9.82 52.10 1.89
CA TYR A 565 -10.77 52.89 1.08
C TYR A 565 -11.99 52.08 0.62
N TYR A 566 -11.87 50.76 0.47
CA TYR A 566 -12.98 49.91 0.04
C TYR A 566 -14.02 49.62 1.14
N TYR A 567 -13.64 49.69 2.43
CA TYR A 567 -14.57 49.40 3.54
C TYR A 567 -15.33 50.61 4.12
N LYS A 568 -15.06 51.83 3.64
CA LYS A 568 -15.80 53.03 4.12
C LYS A 568 -16.98 53.46 3.24
N HIS A 569 -17.17 52.85 2.07
CA HIS A 569 -18.29 53.15 1.16
C HIS A 569 -19.23 51.97 0.85
N LEU A 570 -18.95 50.76 1.35
CA LEU A 570 -19.76 49.57 1.08
C LEU A 570 -20.72 49.16 2.21
N TYR A 571 -20.81 49.94 3.30
CA TYR A 571 -21.80 49.71 4.37
C TYR A 571 -23.09 50.55 4.22
N TRP A 572 -23.19 51.40 3.20
CA TRP A 572 -24.41 52.16 2.88
C TRP A 572 -25.08 51.76 1.56
N TYR A 573 -24.45 50.88 0.76
CA TYR A 573 -24.91 50.58 -0.60
C TYR A 573 -25.58 49.20 -0.77
N PHE A 574 -25.66 48.38 0.28
CA PHE A 574 -26.24 47.04 0.23
C PHE A 574 -27.43 46.87 1.18
N LEU A 575 -28.50 47.63 0.97
CA LEU A 575 -29.80 47.26 1.55
C LEU A 575 -31.04 47.33 0.66
N TYR A 576 -31.07 47.87 -0.57
CA TYR A 576 -32.27 47.68 -1.41
C TYR A 576 -32.03 47.63 -2.94
N LYS A 577 -32.35 46.44 -3.50
CA LYS A 577 -32.88 46.10 -4.83
C LYS A 577 -32.03 46.23 -6.13
N LEU A 578 -31.79 45.05 -6.71
CA LEU A 578 -31.66 44.67 -8.14
C LEU A 578 -32.78 45.23 -9.06
N PRO A 579 -32.75 45.09 -10.42
CA PRO A 579 -31.74 44.52 -11.33
C PRO A 579 -31.45 45.29 -12.67
N TYR A 580 -30.25 45.04 -13.20
CA TYR A 580 -29.88 44.72 -14.59
C TYR A 580 -30.88 44.97 -15.76
N LYS A 581 -30.64 46.00 -16.59
CA LYS A 581 -30.56 45.91 -18.08
C LYS A 581 -30.22 47.26 -18.71
N TYR A 582 -29.52 47.21 -19.86
CA TYR A 582 -29.05 48.29 -20.74
C TYR A 582 -27.70 48.91 -20.34
N PHE A 583 -26.62 48.42 -20.96
CA PHE A 583 -26.08 48.87 -22.28
C PHE A 583 -24.90 49.79 -21.96
N LEU A 584 -23.68 49.25 -21.86
CA LEU A 584 -22.72 49.25 -22.96
C LEU A 584 -22.88 50.41 -23.95
N GLN A 585 -21.70 50.97 -24.25
CA GLN A 585 -21.34 51.78 -25.41
C GLN A 585 -21.26 53.30 -25.19
N GLN A 586 -19.99 53.70 -25.21
CA GLN A 586 -19.41 54.96 -25.68
C GLN A 586 -19.18 56.03 -24.62
N TYR A 587 -17.94 56.13 -24.14
CA TYR A 587 -16.89 56.93 -24.79
C TYR A 587 -17.30 58.38 -24.97
N SER A 588 -16.86 59.23 -24.05
CA SER A 588 -15.95 60.35 -24.36
C SER A 588 -15.88 61.24 -23.12
N ASN A 589 -14.66 61.52 -22.66
CA ASN A 589 -14.24 62.65 -21.79
C ASN A 589 -13.19 62.26 -20.74
N LEU A 590 -12.34 61.29 -21.10
CA LEU A 590 -10.99 61.13 -20.56
C LEU A 590 -10.02 62.15 -21.20
N ILE A 591 -10.46 63.41 -21.33
CA ILE A 591 -9.65 64.57 -21.73
C ILE A 591 -10.27 65.79 -21.03
N ASN A 592 -9.85 66.11 -19.81
CA ASN A 592 -9.76 67.51 -19.32
C ASN A 592 -9.25 67.72 -17.88
N VAL A 593 -8.85 66.68 -17.14
CA VAL A 593 -8.28 66.88 -15.79
C VAL A 593 -6.80 67.31 -15.81
N LYS A 594 -6.20 67.49 -17.00
CA LYS A 594 -4.81 67.98 -17.17
C LYS A 594 -4.66 69.51 -17.09
N LYS A 595 -5.69 70.26 -16.66
CA LYS A 595 -5.68 71.74 -16.67
C LYS A 595 -5.95 72.45 -15.33
N GLN A 596 -5.91 71.77 -14.18
CA GLN A 596 -6.13 72.42 -12.88
C GLN A 596 -5.05 72.12 -11.80
N ILE A 597 -3.80 71.86 -12.22
CA ILE A 597 -2.65 71.72 -11.29
C ILE A 597 -1.54 72.76 -11.58
N ILE A 598 -1.87 73.88 -12.23
CA ILE A 598 -0.96 75.03 -12.37
C ILE A 598 -1.73 76.30 -12.04
N HIS A 599 -2.04 76.56 -10.76
CA HIS A 599 -2.19 77.95 -10.29
C HIS A 599 -2.15 78.21 -8.76
N LEU A 600 -1.47 77.42 -7.92
CA LEU A 600 -1.40 77.73 -6.47
C LEU A 600 0.01 77.63 -5.86
N LEU A 601 1.02 78.19 -6.55
CA LEU A 601 2.29 78.56 -5.93
C LEU A 601 2.79 79.91 -6.49
N LYS A 602 2.44 81.02 -5.84
CA LYS A 602 3.39 81.97 -5.21
C LYS A 602 2.70 83.23 -4.64
N PRO A 603 3.32 83.89 -3.65
CA PRO A 603 2.65 84.69 -2.63
C PRO A 603 2.81 86.21 -2.84
N SER A 604 2.05 87.00 -2.09
CA SER A 604 2.36 88.42 -1.84
C SER A 604 1.94 88.84 -0.44
N LYS A 605 2.89 88.94 0.49
CA LYS A 605 3.55 90.20 0.87
C LYS A 605 4.86 89.90 1.58
#